data_AF-A0A8T9QBZ6-F1
#
_entry.id   AF-A0A8T9QBZ6-F1
#
_cell.length_a   1.000
_cell.length_b   1.000
_cell.length_c   1.000
_cell.angle_alpha   90.00
_cell.angle_beta   90.00
_cell.angle_gamma   90.00
#
_symmetry.space_group_name_H-M   'P 1'
#
loop_
_entity.id
_entity.type
_entity.pdbx_description
1 polymer ?
#
loop_
_entity_poly.entity_id
_entity_poly.type
_entity_poly.pdbx_seq_one_letter_code
_entity_poly.pdbx_strand_id
1 'polypeptide(L)' 'MSINHYAFRVLPFEQRLAVIWAEGTFLATRWEEENAVNLYHLGTFFAEVYYDPTAMRCYAPVPSPISGA' A
#
# COMPACT_ATOMS: atom_id res chain seq x y z
N MET A 1 2.37 12.23 15.19
CA MET A 1 2.22 10.89 15.79
C MET A 1 2.11 9.93 14.63
N SER A 2 2.97 8.92 14.52
CA SER A 2 2.81 7.90 13.49
C SER A 2 1.62 7.02 13.82
N ILE A 3 0.72 6.81 12.86
CA ILE A 3 -0.36 5.83 12.98
C ILE A 3 0.23 4.43 13.17
N ASN A 4 -0.43 3.55 13.93
CA ASN A 4 -0.05 2.14 14.01
C ASN A 4 -0.83 1.31 12.98
N HIS A 5 -0.37 0.09 12.68
CA HIS A 5 -0.96 -0.72 11.60
C HIS A 5 -2.42 -1.16 11.87
N TYR A 6 -2.83 -1.29 13.14
CA TYR A 6 -4.22 -1.63 13.49
C TYR A 6 -5.17 -0.47 13.19
N ALA A 7 -4.80 0.74 13.61
CA ALA A 7 -5.57 1.95 13.32
C ALA A 7 -5.61 2.25 11.82
N PHE A 8 -4.49 2.02 11.11
CA PHE A 8 -4.43 2.17 9.66
C PHE A 8 -5.38 1.23 8.91
N ARG A 9 -5.49 -0.03 9.35
CA ARG A 9 -6.33 -1.05 8.70
C ARG A 9 -7.83 -0.74 8.71
N VAL A 10 -8.31 -0.06 9.75
CA VAL A 10 -9.74 0.28 9.89
C VAL A 10 -10.15 1.52 9.12
N LEU A 11 -9.19 2.28 8.56
CA LEU A 11 -9.50 3.43 7.72
C LEU A 11 -10.14 3.00 6.39
N PRO A 12 -11.09 3.78 5.85
CA PRO A 12 -11.55 3.66 4.47
C PRO A 12 -10.38 3.73 3.48
N PHE A 13 -10.55 3.11 2.31
CA PHE A 13 -9.48 3.01 1.31
C PHE A 13 -8.86 4.37 0.94
N GLU A 14 -9.70 5.37 0.67
CA GLU A 14 -9.24 6.72 0.31
C GLU A 14 -8.42 7.36 1.42
N GLN A 15 -8.82 7.16 2.68
CA GLN A 15 -8.09 7.66 3.84
C GLN A 15 -6.75 6.94 4.03
N ARG A 16 -6.69 5.64 3.75
CA ARG A 16 -5.42 4.89 3.75
C ARG A 16 -4.43 5.44 2.71
N LEU A 17 -4.90 5.70 1.49
CA LEU A 17 -4.07 6.31 0.46
C LEU A 17 -3.60 7.71 0.85
N ALA A 18 -4.50 8.54 1.38
CA ALA A 18 -4.15 9.89 1.84
C ALA A 18 -3.04 9.86 2.91
N VAL A 19 -3.12 8.93 3.88
CA VAL A 19 -2.08 8.74 4.90
C VAL A 19 -0.76 8.27 4.28
N ILE A 20 -0.79 7.28 3.37
CA ILE A 20 0.43 6.80 2.69
C ILE A 20 1.13 7.96 1.96
N TRP A 21 0.39 8.78 1.21
CA TRP A 21 0.99 9.88 0.46
C TRP A 21 1.44 11.05 1.34
N ALA A 22 0.76 11.31 2.44
CA ALA A 22 1.11 12.40 3.35
C ALA A 22 2.29 12.05 4.28
N GLU A 23 2.36 10.80 4.73
CA GLU A 23 3.27 10.40 5.82
C GLU A 23 4.28 9.31 5.42
N GLY A 24 4.06 8.61 4.31
CA GLY A 24 4.87 7.48 3.91
C GLY A 24 6.20 7.87 3.26
N THR A 25 7.28 7.22 3.68
CA THR A 25 8.56 7.27 2.97
C THR A 25 8.56 6.21 1.88
N PHE A 26 8.58 6.63 0.61
CA PHE A 26 8.75 5.71 -0.52
C PHE A 26 10.09 4.99 -0.44
N LEU A 27 10.08 3.67 -0.65
CA LEU A 27 11.27 2.83 -0.61
C LEU A 27 11.62 2.23 -1.96
N ALA A 28 10.64 1.64 -2.64
CA ALA A 28 10.89 0.91 -3.89
C ALA A 28 9.60 0.70 -4.69
N THR A 29 9.78 0.47 -5.99
CA THR A 29 8.74 -0.07 -6.88
C THR A 29 9.16 -1.45 -7.33
N ARG A 30 8.27 -2.44 -7.16
CA ARG A 30 8.35 -3.75 -7.83
C ARG A 30 7.41 -3.73 -9.04
N TRP A 31 7.89 -4.20 -10.18
CA TRP A 31 7.09 -4.34 -11.39
C TRP A 31 6.66 -5.80 -11.56
N GLU A 32 5.37 -6.02 -11.77
CA GLU A 32 4.78 -7.32 -12.08
C GLU A 32 3.97 -7.19 -13.37
N GLU A 33 4.57 -7.65 -14.47
CA GLU A 33 4.05 -7.47 -15.84
C GLU A 33 3.74 -5.98 -16.14
N GLU A 34 2.46 -5.63 -16.26
CA GLU A 34 1.99 -4.27 -16.52
C GLU A 34 1.66 -3.48 -15.25
N ASN A 35 1.74 -4.10 -14.07
CA ASN A 35 1.39 -3.47 -12.79
C ASN A 35 2.63 -3.04 -12.00
N ALA A 36 2.45 -2.01 -11.18
CA ALA A 36 3.46 -1.54 -10.23
C ALA A 36 2.98 -1.75 -8.79
N VAL A 37 3.89 -2.21 -7.93
CA VAL A 37 3.69 -2.27 -6.48
C VAL A 37 4.68 -1.31 -5.83
N ASN A 38 4.17 -0.26 -5.21
CA ASN A 38 4.98 0.75 -4.52
C ASN A 38 5.02 0.48 -3.02
N LEU A 39 6.22 0.33 -2.48
CA LEU A 39 6.45 0.06 -1.06
C LEU A 39 6.76 1.36 -0.31
N TYR A 40 6.07 1.57 0.80
CA TYR A 40 6.22 2.71 1.69
C TYR A 40 6.52 2.27 3.13
N HIS A 41 7.34 3.03 3.83
CA HIS A 41 7.55 2.91 5.27
C HIS A 41 6.79 4.01 6.02
N LEU A 42 5.96 3.61 7.00
CA LEU A 42 5.09 4.49 7.80
C LEU A 42 5.53 4.50 9.28
N GLY A 43 6.84 4.51 9.51
CA GLY A 43 7.46 4.62 10.84
C GLY A 43 7.50 3.30 11.61
N THR A 44 6.36 2.63 11.81
CA THR A 44 6.30 1.36 12.58
C THR A 44 5.91 0.15 11.74
N PHE A 45 5.51 0.36 10.48
CA PHE A 45 5.11 -0.70 9.56
C PHE A 45 5.34 -0.28 8.10
N PHE A 46 5.15 -1.24 7.19
CA PHE A 46 5.24 -1.02 5.75
C PHE A 46 3.86 -1.17 5.08
N ALA A 47 3.65 -0.42 4.01
CA ALA A 47 2.44 -0.48 3.19
C ALA A 47 2.80 -0.61 1.71
N GLU A 48 2.10 -1.49 1.01
CA GLU A 48 2.20 -1.65 -0.44
C GLU A 48 0.98 -0.98 -1.09
N VAL A 49 1.23 -0.23 -2.17
CA VAL A 49 0.20 0.35 -3.04
C VAL A 49 0.31 -0.31 -4.40
N TYR A 50 -0.72 -1.04 -4.78
CA TYR A 50 -0.83 -1.62 -6.12
C TYR A 50 -1.39 -0.56 -7.07
N TYR A 51 -0.68 -0.33 -8.16
CA TYR A 51 -1.04 0.63 -9.19
C TYR A 51 -1.17 -0.08 -10.53
N ASP A 52 -2.36 0.03 -11.11
CA ASP A 52 -2.66 -0.37 -12.48
C ASP A 52 -2.57 0.88 -13.38
N PRO A 53 -1.54 0.97 -14.24
CA PRO A 53 -1.34 2.11 -15.12
C PRO A 53 -2.37 2.16 -16.27
N THR A 54 -2.95 1.04 -16.65
CA THR A 54 -3.92 0.94 -17.74
C THR A 54 -5.28 1.50 -17.29
N ALA A 55 -5.69 1.19 -16.06
CA ALA A 55 -6.91 1.72 -15.45
C ALA A 55 -6.71 3.04 -14.68
N MET A 56 -5.47 3.51 -14.54
CA MET A 56 -5.08 4.67 -13.71
C MET A 56 -5.65 4.59 -12.29
N ARG A 57 -5.56 3.41 -11.68
CA ARG A 57 -6.24 3.14 -10.40
C ARG A 57 -5.32 2.45 -9.40
N CYS A 58 -5.42 2.91 -8.15
CA CYS A 58 -4.77 2.27 -7.02
C CYS A 58 -5.72 1.30 -6.34
N TYR A 59 -5.18 0.20 -5.82
CA TYR A 59 -5.92 -0.77 -5.02
C TYR A 59 -5.15 -1.11 -3.74
N ALA A 60 -5.87 -1.37 -2.65
CA ALA A 60 -5.27 -1.78 -1.39
C ALA A 60 -4.93 -3.27 -1.42
N PRO A 61 -3.90 -3.72 -0.66
CA PRO A 61 -3.63 -5.12 -0.47
C PRO A 61 -4.87 -5.79 0.14
N VAL A 62 -5.54 -6.64 -0.63
CA VAL A 62 -6.31 -7.74 -0.06
C VAL A 62 -5.27 -8.63 0.62
N PRO A 63 -5.43 -9.04 1.89
CA PRO A 63 -4.51 -10.02 2.47
C PRO A 63 -4.55 -11.25 1.57
N SER A 64 -3.45 -11.49 0.85
CA SER A 64 -3.31 -12.71 0.06
C SER A 64 -3.43 -13.88 1.04
N PRO A 65 -4.37 -14.83 0.85
CA PRO A 65 -4.22 -16.11 1.51
C PRO A 65 -2.88 -16.64 1.02
N ILE A 66 -2.00 -16.98 1.96
CA ILE A 66 -0.73 -17.64 1.64
C ILE A 66 -1.12 -18.95 0.93
N SER A 67 -1.19 -18.90 -0.40
CA SER A 67 -1.28 -20.07 -1.26
C SER A 67 0.12 -20.65 -1.22
N GLY A 68 0.29 -21.65 -0.36
CA GLY A 68 1.50 -22.45 -0.37
C GLY A 68 1.75 -23.01 -1.78
N ALA A 69 2.98 -22.83 -2.23
CA ALA A 69 3.73 -23.72 -3.11
C ALA A 69 5.21 -23.40 -2.93
#